data_AF-A0A7K3L104-F1
#
_entry.id   AF-A0A7K3L104-F1
#
_cell.length_a   1.000
_cell.length_b   1.000
_cell.length_c   1.000
_cell.angle_alpha   90.00
_cell.angle_beta   90.00
_cell.angle_gamma   90.00
#
_symmetry.space_group_name_H-M   'P 1'
#
loop_
_entity.id
_entity.type
_entity.pdbx_description
1 polymer ?
#
loop_
_entity_poly.entity_id
_entity_poly.type
_entity_poly.pdbx_seq_one_letter_code
_entity_poly.pdbx_strand_id
1 'polypeptide(L)'
;MSTTDPKPEIGCLKVSSKSSPASVAGAIAGMIKDGVAVEIQAVGAGAVNQAVKAIAISRGFLSPIGIEIMCVPSFADIVIDGEYRTAIRFAVEPRYLRGTADGGETRS
;
A
#
# COMPACT_ATOMS: atom_id res chain seq x y z
N MET A 1 11.17 -4.77 30.80
CA MET A 1 11.84 -5.19 29.56
C MET A 1 10.76 -5.21 28.49
N SER A 2 10.47 -4.05 27.88
CA SER A 2 9.46 -3.93 26.83
C SER A 2 10.12 -4.23 25.51
N THR A 3 9.84 -5.40 24.95
CA THR A 3 10.14 -5.72 23.56
C THR A 3 9.17 -4.92 22.69
N THR A 4 9.58 -3.72 22.28
CA THR A 4 8.90 -3.02 21.19
C THR A 4 9.31 -3.77 19.92
N ASP A 5 8.46 -4.66 19.43
CA ASP A 5 8.62 -5.20 18.09
C ASP A 5 8.72 -4.02 17.12
N PRO A 6 9.73 -3.97 16.23
CA PRO A 6 9.82 -2.90 15.26
C PRO A 6 8.60 -2.99 14.36
N LYS A 7 7.71 -2.00 14.48
CA LYS A 7 6.58 -1.83 13.56
C LYS A 7 7.18 -1.77 12.15
N PRO A 8 6.71 -2.58 11.19
CA PRO A 8 7.22 -2.54 9.82
C PRO A 8 7.23 -1.09 9.35
N GLU A 9 8.30 -0.66 8.68
CA GLU A 9 8.33 0.66 8.07
C GLU A 9 7.21 0.70 7.02
N ILE A 10 6.19 1.53 7.23
CA ILE A 10 5.04 1.63 6.32
C ILE A 10 5.33 2.75 5.32
N GLY A 11 5.43 2.40 4.04
CA GLY A 11 5.51 3.40 2.97
C GLY A 11 4.17 4.11 2.79
N CYS A 12 4.06 5.36 3.25
CA CYS A 12 2.85 6.17 3.08
C CYS A 12 2.92 7.03 1.81
N LEU A 13 2.05 6.76 0.84
CA LEU A 13 1.90 7.50 -0.41
C LEU A 13 0.69 8.44 -0.33
N LYS A 14 0.93 9.75 -0.37
CA LYS A 14 -0.14 10.75 -0.46
C LYS A 14 -0.51 11.00 -1.91
N VAL A 15 -1.76 10.76 -2.27
CA VAL A 15 -2.27 10.87 -3.64
C VAL A 15 -3.24 12.04 -3.74
N SER A 16 -3.10 12.82 -4.81
CA SER A 16 -3.98 13.93 -5.16
C SER A 16 -4.69 13.66 -6.50
N SER A 17 -5.63 14.52 -6.87
CA SER A 17 -6.27 14.47 -8.20
C SER A 17 -5.29 14.69 -9.36
N LYS A 18 -4.13 15.30 -9.11
CA LYS A 18 -3.09 15.58 -10.11
C LYS A 18 -2.00 14.50 -10.16
N SER A 19 -2.00 13.56 -9.21
CA SER A 19 -1.00 12.48 -9.18
C SER A 19 -1.12 11.60 -10.41
N SER A 20 0.02 11.26 -11.02
CA SER A 20 0.06 10.33 -12.15
C SER A 20 -0.15 8.89 -11.67
N PRO A 21 -1.16 8.16 -12.16
CA PRO A 21 -1.41 6.78 -11.72
C PRO A 21 -0.24 5.84 -12.03
N ALA A 22 0.43 6.03 -13.16
CA ALA A 22 1.59 5.22 -13.54
C ALA A 22 2.79 5.44 -12.60
N SER A 23 3.04 6.69 -12.18
CA SER A 23 4.11 7.01 -11.24
C SER A 23 3.82 6.41 -9.86
N VAL A 24 2.59 6.58 -9.35
CA VAL A 24 2.18 6.00 -8.07
C VAL A 24 2.23 4.47 -8.13
N ALA A 25 1.82 3.85 -9.25
CA ALA A 25 1.91 2.41 -9.45
C ALA A 25 3.35 1.87 -9.39
N GLY A 26 4.31 2.62 -9.97
CA GLY A 26 5.73 2.28 -9.87
C GLY A 26 6.23 2.30 -8.43
N ALA A 27 5.82 3.31 -7.65
CA ALA A 27 6.17 3.39 -6.22
C ALA A 27 5.56 2.23 -5.42
N ILE A 28 4.28 1.90 -5.63
CA ILE A 28 3.63 0.73 -5.01
C ILE A 28 4.41 -0.54 -5.35
N ALA A 29 4.69 -0.77 -6.63
CA ALA A 29 5.36 -2.00 -7.06
C ALA A 29 6.80 -2.11 -6.53
N GLY A 30 7.54 -1.00 -6.42
CA GLY A 30 8.85 -0.98 -5.79
C GLY A 30 8.78 -1.36 -4.32
N MET A 31 7.94 -0.66 -3.55
CA MET A 31 7.78 -0.93 -2.11
C MET A 31 7.35 -2.37 -1.82
N ILE A 32 6.39 -2.91 -2.57
CA ILE A 32 5.95 -4.31 -2.38
C ILE A 32 7.08 -5.31 -2.68
N LYS A 33 7.92 -5.06 -3.70
CA LYS A 33 9.09 -5.91 -3.98
C LYS A 33 10.14 -5.86 -2.87
N ASP A 34 10.26 -4.71 -2.22
CA ASP A 34 11.17 -4.50 -1.09
C ASP A 34 10.60 -5.03 0.24
N GLY A 35 9.43 -5.67 0.22
CA GLY A 35 8.77 -6.20 1.42
C GLY A 35 8.17 -5.11 2.33
N VAL A 36 8.04 -3.88 1.82
CA VAL A 36 7.48 -2.73 2.53
C VAL A 36 5.97 -2.69 2.35
N ALA A 37 5.23 -2.65 3.46
CA ALA A 37 3.78 -2.47 3.43
C ALA A 37 3.45 -1.07 2.89
N VAL A 38 2.47 -0.99 1.98
CA VAL A 38 2.10 0.27 1.33
C VAL A 38 0.78 0.78 1.87
N GLU A 39 0.79 2.02 2.35
CA GLU A 39 -0.41 2.78 2.69
C GLU A 39 -0.59 3.92 1.69
N ILE A 40 -1.78 4.07 1.13
CA ILE A 40 -2.12 5.21 0.26
C ILE A 40 -3.17 6.06 0.96
N GLN A 41 -2.92 7.36 1.07
CA GLN A 41 -3.89 8.33 1.58
C GLN A 41 -4.39 9.23 0.45
N ALA A 42 -5.70 9.31 0.28
CA ALA A 42 -6.34 10.11 -0.77
C ALA A 42 -7.54 10.90 -0.22
N VAL A 43 -7.60 12.20 -0.53
CA VAL A 43 -8.72 13.08 -0.16
C VAL A 43 -9.46 13.55 -1.40
N GLY A 44 -10.77 13.31 -1.42
CA GLY A 44 -11.67 13.69 -2.51
C GLY A 44 -11.68 12.70 -3.68
N ALA A 45 -12.76 12.76 -4.47
CA ALA A 45 -13.05 11.77 -5.52
C ALA A 45 -11.94 11.64 -6.58
N GLY A 46 -11.33 12.77 -6.97
CA GLY A 46 -10.24 12.76 -7.93
C GLY A 46 -9.02 12.00 -7.43
N ALA A 47 -8.57 12.26 -6.20
CA ALA A 47 -7.43 11.56 -5.61
C ALA A 47 -7.70 10.06 -5.44
N VAL A 48 -8.91 9.71 -4.98
CA VAL A 48 -9.35 8.32 -4.82
C VAL A 48 -9.31 7.58 -6.16
N ASN A 49 -9.81 8.20 -7.25
CA ASN A 49 -9.76 7.60 -8.58
C ASN A 49 -8.30 7.35 -9.04
N GLN A 50 -7.40 8.30 -8.79
CA GLN A 50 -5.98 8.14 -9.15
C GLN A 50 -5.31 7.03 -8.32
N ALA A 51 -5.62 6.91 -7.04
CA ALA A 51 -5.13 5.84 -6.17
C ALA A 51 -5.59 4.46 -6.67
N VAL A 52 -6.88 4.30 -6.98
CA VAL A 52 -7.44 3.03 -7.48
C VAL A 52 -6.84 2.65 -8.83
N LYS A 53 -6.67 3.61 -9.76
CA LYS A 53 -5.97 3.37 -11.03
C LYS A 53 -4.52 2.91 -10.80
N ALA A 54 -3.81 3.54 -9.87
CA ALA A 54 -2.44 3.17 -9.55
C ALA A 54 -2.34 1.75 -8.98
N ILE A 55 -3.25 1.37 -8.08
CA ILE A 55 -3.35 0.01 -7.55
C ILE A 55 -3.58 -0.99 -8.69
N ALA A 56 -4.52 -0.70 -9.60
CA ALA A 56 -4.79 -1.57 -10.75
C ALA A 56 -3.58 -1.73 -11.68
N ILE A 57 -2.87 -0.64 -11.98
CA ILE A 57 -1.64 -0.69 -12.80
C ILE A 57 -0.53 -1.46 -12.09
N SER A 58 -0.35 -1.27 -10.77
CA SER A 58 0.70 -1.95 -10.01
C SER A 58 0.54 -3.48 -10.02
N ARG A 59 -0.70 -4.00 -10.09
CA ARG A 59 -0.94 -5.43 -10.33
C ARG A 59 -0.31 -5.88 -11.65
N GLY A 60 -0.45 -5.11 -12.72
CA GLY A 60 0.19 -5.40 -14.02
C GLY A 60 1.72 -5.43 -13.95
N PHE A 61 2.34 -4.74 -12.99
CA PHE A 61 3.79 -4.80 -12.76
C PHE A 61 4.23 -5.96 -11.89
N LEU A 62 3.36 -6.44 -10.99
CA LEU A 62 3.67 -7.43 -9.97
C LEU A 62 3.26 -8.86 -10.36
N SER A 63 2.11 -9.03 -11.03
CA SER A 63 1.62 -10.34 -11.48
C SER A 63 2.62 -11.10 -12.36
N PRO A 64 3.35 -10.46 -13.31
CA PRO A 64 4.33 -11.18 -14.14
C PRO A 64 5.51 -11.78 -13.37
N ILE A 65 5.79 -11.30 -12.15
CA ILE A 65 6.84 -11.83 -11.28
C ILE A 65 6.27 -12.70 -10.14
N GLY A 66 5.01 -13.12 -10.24
CA GLY A 66 4.38 -14.02 -9.28
C GLY A 66 3.92 -13.34 -7.98
N ILE A 67 3.86 -12.01 -7.94
CA ILE A 67 3.35 -11.27 -6.78
C ILE A 67 1.94 -10.77 -7.07
N GLU A 68 0.95 -11.31 -6.36
CA GLU A 68 -0.37 -10.70 -6.32
C GLU A 68 -0.47 -9.73 -5.14
N ILE A 69 -1.35 -8.73 -5.25
CA ILE A 69 -1.64 -7.78 -4.17
C ILE A 69 -3.13 -7.70 -3.90
N MET A 70 -3.49 -7.39 -2.66
CA MET A 70 -4.83 -7.02 -2.24
C MET A 70 -4.86 -5.57 -1.74
N CYS A 71 -6.05 -4.97 -1.77
CA CYS A 71 -6.29 -3.61 -1.31
C CYS A 71 -7.44 -3.62 -0.29
N VAL A 72 -7.21 -3.00 0.86
CA VAL A 72 -8.19 -2.85 1.94
C VAL A 72 -8.46 -1.36 2.16
N PRO A 73 -9.61 -0.82 1.70
CA PRO A 73 -9.97 0.56 1.95
C PRO A 73 -10.49 0.77 3.37
N SER A 74 -10.22 1.93 3.94
CA SER A 74 -10.74 2.38 5.23
C SER A 74 -10.83 3.90 5.29
N PHE A 75 -11.65 4.45 6.19
CA PHE A 75 -11.61 5.88 6.48
C PHE A 75 -10.40 6.21 7.36
N ALA A 76 -9.87 7.42 7.18
CA ALA A 76 -8.82 7.97 8.01
C ALA A 76 -9.06 9.46 8.24
N ASP A 77 -8.93 9.92 9.47
CA ASP A 77 -8.88 11.35 9.76
C ASP A 77 -7.44 11.83 9.59
N ILE A 78 -7.27 12.88 8.79
CA ILE A 78 -5.97 13.49 8.55
C ILE A 78 -6.05 15.01 8.73
N VAL A 79 -4.90 15.63 8.95
CA VAL A 79 -4.78 17.09 9.04
C VAL A 79 -4.10 17.59 7.76
N ILE A 80 -4.77 18.50 7.06
CA ILE A 80 -4.23 19.23 5.89
C ILE A 80 -4.43 20.71 6.18
N ASP A 81 -3.35 21.50 6.14
CA ASP A 81 -3.38 22.95 6.36
C ASP A 81 -4.05 23.37 7.69
N GLY A 82 -3.91 22.52 8.73
CA GLY A 82 -4.53 22.75 10.04
C GLY A 82 -6.01 22.34 10.13
N GLU A 83 -6.62 21.90 9.03
CA GLU A 83 -8.00 21.43 8.98
C GLU A 83 -8.08 19.90 9.03
N TYR A 84 -9.01 19.39 9.83
CA TYR A 84 -9.35 17.97 9.82
C TYR A 84 -10.14 17.62 8.57
N ARG A 85 -9.70 16.58 7.87
CA ARG A 85 -10.35 16.04 6.69
C ARG A 85 -10.44 14.53 6.78
N THR A 86 -11.57 13.99 6.31
CA THR A 86 -11.73 12.56 6.13
C THR A 86 -11.11 12.14 4.79
N ALA A 87 -10.08 11.31 4.87
CA ALA A 87 -9.44 10.65 3.74
C ALA A 87 -9.96 9.22 3.57
N ILE A 88 -9.77 8.68 2.36
CA ILE A 88 -9.74 7.23 2.15
C ILE A 88 -8.29 6.77 2.24
N ARG A 89 -8.04 5.80 3.11
CA ARG A 89 -6.79 5.08 3.22
C ARG A 89 -6.93 3.73 2.54
N PHE A 90 -5.97 3.37 1.69
CA PHE A 90 -5.84 2.04 1.12
C PHE A 90 -4.60 1.36 1.71
N ALA A 91 -4.78 0.26 2.43
CA ALA A 91 -3.68 -0.65 2.72
C ALA A 91 -3.51 -1.58 1.51
N VAL A 92 -2.30 -1.65 0.97
CA VAL A 92 -1.94 -2.51 -0.16
C VAL A 92 -0.89 -3.50 0.31
N GLU A 93 -1.23 -4.79 0.21
CA GLU A 93 -0.45 -5.87 0.78
C GLU A 93 -0.23 -6.99 -0.25
N PRO A 94 0.93 -7.67 -0.24
CA PRO A 94 1.13 -8.85 -1.06
C PRO A 94 0.21 -9.98 -0.60
N ARG A 95 -0.39 -10.68 -1.57
CA ARG A 95 -1.20 -11.87 -1.35
C ARG A 95 -0.44 -13.09 -1.83
N TYR A 96 0.15 -13.83 -0.91
CA TYR A 96 0.66 -15.17 -1.18
C TYR A 96 -0.51 -16.16 -1.19
N LEU A 97 -0.62 -16.98 -2.24
CA LEU A 97 -1.63 -18.04 -2.28
C LEU A 97 -1.38 -19.01 -1.11
N ARG A 98 -2.41 -19.23 -0.27
CA ARG A 98 -2.35 -20.25 0.79
C ARG A 98 -2.09 -21.61 0.13
N GLY A 99 -0.87 -22.10 0.32
CA GLY A 99 -0.31 -23.29 -0.34
C GLY A 99 1.21 -23.36 -0.23
N THR A 100 1.87 -22.22 -0.07
CA THR A 100 3.26 -22.13 0.42
C THR A 100 3.23 -21.66 1.88
N ALA A 101 2.70 -22.51 2.76
CA ALA A 101 2.87 -22.31 4.19
C ALA A 101 4.35 -22.51 4.53
N ASP A 102 4.88 -21.60 5.34
CA ASP A 102 6.12 -21.73 6.11
C ASP A 102 7.40 -21.98 5.31
N GLY A 103 8.12 -20.88 5.05
CA GLY A 103 9.56 -20.90 5.33
C GLY A 103 9.74 -21.14 6.83
N GLY A 104 9.56 -22.39 7.25
CA GLY A 104 9.88 -22.84 8.60
C GLY A 104 11.36 -22.58 8.83
N GLU A 105 11.65 -21.43 9.45
CA GLU A 105 12.93 -21.17 10.05
C GLU A 105 13.07 -22.16 11.20
N THR A 106 13.62 -23.33 10.88
CA THR A 106 14.10 -24.29 11.88
C THR A 106 15.25 -23.58 12.59
N ARG A 107 14.92 -22.83 13.65
CA ARG A 107 15.91 -22.38 14.62
C ARG A 107 16.52 -23.64 15.24
N SER A 108 17.77 -23.91 14.84
CA SER A 108 18.67 -24.82 15.54
C SER A 108 19.04 -24.27 16.91
#